data_AF-H2YV73-F1
#
_entry.id   AF-H2YV73-F1
#
_cell.length_a   1.000
_cell.length_b   1.000
_cell.length_c   1.000
_cell.angle_alpha   90.00
_cell.angle_beta   90.00
_cell.angle_gamma   90.00
#
_symmetry.space_group_name_H-M   'P 1'
#
loop_
_entity.id
_entity.type
_entity.pdbx_description
1 polymer ?
#
loop_
_entity_poly.entity_id
_entity_poly.type
_entity_poly.pdbx_seq_one_letter_code
_entity_poly.pdbx_strand_id
1 'polypeptide(L)'
;MVIGVTSVIARETMLARILIGIVLFGTTHAKLYPYGVENGDEVADCGRWNLGSVKVPLNNPMPFLGGSPINEIWVSTFGSLSTNKVKDHRVRHILNNTLLAPFFVSSQPGGEGIVVYRQVCGGNDSLLEKVANDVAKSKNVTNDDFSPTCVLVVTWDKVSSLDDSGKQNTFQAVLASDGEKTYVIYNYPRNITWVSGNNQDAVAGVFISGDLLASCEIHLPGSDSPQIQNISRNSWVRDVQGRYVIEISDPIKCASKFVSPCGNFSEDRGTSDPYFQYREDGSGRFYRVFTCNIGFHLSPGVNTYEVDCTYDPDYYTYEWSELPNACLDLNATRTLHTSIEVTQFNDTDLIRWYDDPQTLQELLETYLPPSIERLVEETGITGVVTNVDTISNITRQGNSSLVVVGFTTYIPTYNNKRLKDNQLENKLESVLQRNQRMDFVTFNPNTTVQETSSGCLQSCLCWMNYDPIRCRVGKVKPEILPDACCGCPGQAYTSSLKACCNNRQIYDPTKAVCCGNHVRQGTTCPPIRKFRNK
;
A
#
# COMPACT_ATOMS: atom_id res chain seq x y z
N MET A 1 25.87 -79.70 -4.80
CA MET A 1 26.99 -80.21 -3.97
C MET A 1 27.43 -79.04 -3.09
N VAL A 2 26.77 -78.87 -1.94
CA VAL A 2 27.22 -79.28 -0.59
C VAL A 2 28.30 -78.32 -0.05
N ILE A 3 27.92 -77.35 0.81
CA ILE A 3 28.05 -77.30 2.30
C ILE A 3 29.31 -76.52 2.76
N GLY A 4 29.19 -75.77 3.86
CA GLY A 4 30.25 -75.65 4.90
C GLY A 4 30.73 -74.23 5.20
N VAL A 5 30.12 -73.45 6.11
CA VAL A 5 30.36 -73.30 7.58
C VAL A 5 31.84 -73.05 8.01
N THR A 6 32.21 -71.82 8.42
CA THR A 6 32.65 -71.38 9.78
C THR A 6 33.48 -70.06 9.78
N SER A 7 33.07 -69.13 10.67
CA SER A 7 33.79 -68.03 11.36
C SER A 7 34.64 -66.97 10.60
N VAL A 8 34.37 -65.67 10.82
CA VAL A 8 35.12 -64.73 11.70
C VAL A 8 34.44 -63.33 11.72
N ILE A 9 33.92 -63.01 12.92
CA ILE A 9 33.79 -61.76 13.70
C ILE A 9 33.98 -60.35 13.05
N ALA A 10 32.97 -59.50 13.35
CA ALA A 10 32.93 -58.03 13.56
C ALA A 10 32.92 -57.05 12.37
N ARG A 11 31.76 -56.41 12.12
CA ARG A 11 31.40 -55.05 12.62
C ARG A 11 30.07 -54.59 12.01
N GLU A 12 29.24 -54.03 12.89
CA GLU A 12 28.26 -52.96 12.67
C GLU A 12 27.32 -53.04 11.45
N THR A 13 26.07 -53.43 11.68
CA THR A 13 24.93 -52.90 10.91
C THR A 13 23.79 -52.47 11.83
N MET A 14 23.59 -51.16 11.81
CA MET A 14 22.50 -50.38 12.35
C MET A 14 21.18 -50.79 11.69
N LEU A 15 20.24 -51.34 12.46
CA LEU A 15 18.82 -51.37 12.08
C LEU A 15 18.10 -50.33 12.93
N ALA A 16 18.15 -49.08 12.46
CA ALA A 16 17.35 -48.00 12.99
C ALA A 16 15.87 -48.31 12.73
N ARG A 17 15.12 -48.54 13.80
CA ARG A 17 13.65 -48.51 13.77
C ARG A 17 13.24 -47.06 13.53
N ILE A 18 12.89 -46.70 12.30
CA ILE A 18 12.23 -45.43 12.01
C ILE A 18 10.80 -45.54 12.54
N LEU A 19 10.60 -45.11 13.79
CA LEU A 19 9.30 -44.64 14.26
C LEU A 19 9.05 -43.30 13.57
N ILE A 20 8.28 -43.31 12.49
CA ILE A 20 7.63 -42.09 12.01
C ILE A 20 6.60 -41.73 13.07
N GLY A 21 7.02 -40.95 14.07
CA GLY A 21 6.10 -40.25 14.93
C GLY A 21 5.34 -39.28 14.05
N ILE A 22 4.09 -39.60 13.73
CA ILE A 22 3.13 -38.60 13.26
C ILE A 22 2.99 -37.64 14.45
N VAL A 23 3.70 -36.52 14.40
CA VAL A 23 3.42 -35.38 15.27
C VAL A 23 2.07 -34.85 14.80
N LEU A 24 1.00 -35.35 15.42
CA LEU A 24 -0.30 -34.72 15.35
C LEU A 24 -0.14 -33.35 16.01
N PHE A 25 0.09 -32.31 15.20
CA PHE A 25 -0.11 -30.93 15.63
C PHE A 25 -1.60 -30.78 15.95
N GLY A 26 -1.96 -31.01 17.22
CA GLY A 26 -3.30 -30.78 17.70
C GLY A 26 -3.56 -29.29 17.72
N THR A 27 -4.32 -28.77 16.77
CA THR A 27 -4.82 -27.39 16.80
C THR A 27 -5.81 -27.25 17.96
N THR A 28 -5.54 -26.33 18.88
CA THR A 28 -6.42 -26.06 20.02
C THR A 28 -7.39 -24.93 19.66
N HIS A 29 -8.63 -24.93 20.16
CA HIS A 29 -9.50 -23.76 20.02
C HIS A 29 -9.00 -22.63 20.92
N ALA A 30 -9.20 -21.38 20.48
CA ALA A 30 -8.90 -20.21 21.26
C ALA A 30 -9.54 -20.34 22.63
N LYS A 31 -8.75 -20.22 23.68
CA LYS A 31 -9.30 -19.94 24.99
C LYS A 31 -9.45 -18.44 25.09
N LEU A 32 -10.59 -18.00 25.63
CA LEU A 32 -10.70 -16.62 26.10
C LEU A 32 -9.56 -16.35 27.08
N TYR A 33 -9.01 -15.14 27.04
CA TYR A 33 -8.21 -14.70 28.17
C TYR A 33 -9.10 -14.67 29.42
N PRO A 34 -8.56 -14.92 30.62
CA PRO A 34 -9.36 -14.94 31.83
C PRO A 34 -10.17 -13.64 31.94
N TYR A 35 -11.45 -13.76 32.32
CA TYR A 35 -12.43 -12.68 32.34
C TYR A 35 -13.49 -12.98 33.40
N GLY A 36 -14.32 -11.99 33.72
CA GLY A 36 -15.36 -12.10 34.73
C GLY A 36 -14.99 -11.38 36.04
N VAL A 37 -15.99 -11.17 36.89
CA VAL A 37 -15.82 -10.40 38.14
C VAL A 37 -14.83 -11.08 39.09
N GLU A 38 -14.73 -12.42 39.04
CA GLU A 38 -13.74 -13.22 39.75
C GLU A 38 -12.29 -12.96 39.30
N ASN A 39 -12.12 -12.42 38.09
CA ASN A 39 -10.83 -12.01 37.51
C ASN A 39 -10.58 -10.49 37.68
N GLY A 40 -11.45 -9.80 38.43
CA GLY A 40 -11.37 -8.36 38.67
C GLY A 40 -12.01 -7.51 37.59
N ASP A 41 -12.79 -8.10 36.68
CA ASP A 41 -13.43 -7.36 35.60
C ASP A 41 -14.60 -6.50 36.12
N GLU A 42 -14.71 -5.30 35.56
CA GLU A 42 -15.84 -4.40 35.76
C GLU A 42 -16.97 -4.77 34.80
N VAL A 43 -18.22 -4.72 35.27
CA VAL A 43 -19.39 -4.84 34.41
C VAL A 43 -19.61 -3.51 33.70
N ALA A 44 -19.62 -3.51 32.38
CA ALA A 44 -19.93 -2.33 31.59
C ALA A 44 -21.39 -1.91 31.83
N ASP A 45 -21.59 -0.77 32.49
CA ASP A 45 -22.93 -0.20 32.66
C ASP A 45 -23.41 0.43 31.36
N CYS A 46 -23.91 -0.42 30.48
CA CYS A 46 -24.44 -0.02 29.19
C CYS A 46 -25.90 0.46 29.25
N GLY A 47 -26.48 0.75 30.43
CA GLY A 47 -27.84 1.29 30.55
C GLY A 47 -28.93 0.43 29.88
N ARG A 48 -29.55 -0.50 30.63
CA ARG A 48 -30.68 -1.36 30.18
C ARG A 48 -30.55 -1.98 28.78
N TRP A 49 -29.35 -2.38 28.31
CA TRP A 49 -29.13 -3.27 27.14
C TRP A 49 -29.78 -2.91 25.78
N ASN A 50 -30.59 -1.86 25.70
CA ASN A 50 -31.45 -1.58 24.55
C ASN A 50 -30.81 -0.56 23.60
N LEU A 51 -29.89 0.29 24.07
CA LEU A 51 -29.21 1.33 23.27
C LEU A 51 -27.77 1.64 23.77
N GLY A 52 -27.17 0.72 24.51
CA GLY A 52 -26.02 0.98 25.38
C GLY A 52 -24.64 0.99 24.73
N SER A 53 -23.91 2.09 24.89
CA SER A 53 -22.45 2.07 24.83
C SER A 53 -21.89 2.83 26.03
N VAL A 54 -20.85 2.27 26.65
CA VAL A 54 -20.10 2.90 27.75
C VAL A 54 -18.74 3.36 27.23
N LYS A 55 -18.30 4.52 27.69
CA LYS A 55 -16.96 5.03 27.41
C LYS A 55 -16.01 4.50 28.48
N VAL A 56 -14.96 3.80 28.06
CA VAL A 56 -13.92 3.25 28.93
C VAL A 56 -12.64 4.06 28.72
N PRO A 57 -12.13 4.76 29.75
CA PRO A 57 -10.83 5.43 29.68
C PRO A 57 -9.71 4.38 29.62
N LEU A 58 -8.69 4.61 28.80
CA LEU A 58 -7.51 3.75 28.71
C LEU A 58 -6.46 4.23 29.72
N ASN A 59 -5.89 3.30 30.49
CA ASN A 59 -4.88 3.60 31.50
C ASN A 59 -3.57 4.12 30.87
N ASN A 60 -3.24 3.63 29.68
CA ASN A 60 -2.14 4.12 28.86
C ASN A 60 -2.68 4.53 27.48
N PRO A 61 -2.17 5.64 26.90
CA PRO A 61 -2.45 5.97 25.50
C PRO A 61 -2.02 4.84 24.57
N MET A 62 -2.84 4.53 23.56
CA MET A 62 -2.54 3.48 22.57
C MET A 62 -2.46 4.08 21.17
N PRO A 63 -1.35 3.93 20.43
CA PRO A 63 -1.28 4.33 19.03
C PRO A 63 -2.42 3.72 18.20
N PHE A 64 -3.00 4.52 17.30
CA PHE A 64 -4.22 4.14 16.60
C PHE A 64 -4.30 4.71 15.18
N LEU A 65 -4.24 3.82 14.19
CA LEU A 65 -4.44 4.05 12.76
C LEU A 65 -3.68 5.28 12.21
N GLY A 66 -2.40 5.43 12.55
CA GLY A 66 -1.48 6.46 12.06
C GLY A 66 -1.67 7.86 12.65
N GLY A 67 -2.70 8.07 13.49
CA GLY A 67 -2.99 9.35 14.11
C GLY A 67 -2.51 9.46 15.56
N SER A 68 -3.03 10.47 16.25
CA SER A 68 -2.79 10.67 17.69
C SER A 68 -3.26 9.45 18.50
N PRO A 69 -2.50 9.00 19.51
CA PRO A 69 -2.91 7.89 20.38
C PRO A 69 -4.29 8.11 21.02
N ILE A 70 -5.09 7.04 21.10
CA ILE A 70 -6.38 7.06 21.78
C ILE A 70 -6.19 6.91 23.29
N ASN A 71 -7.01 7.63 24.05
CA ASN A 71 -7.02 7.61 25.53
C ASN A 71 -8.32 7.04 26.10
N GLU A 72 -9.25 6.67 25.22
CA GLU A 72 -10.57 6.17 25.58
C GLU A 72 -11.12 5.35 24.41
N ILE A 73 -12.03 4.42 24.73
CA ILE A 73 -12.76 3.66 23.71
C ILE A 73 -14.19 3.40 24.17
N TRP A 74 -15.12 3.37 23.23
CA TRP A 74 -16.52 3.04 23.50
C TRP A 74 -16.75 1.55 23.35
N VAL A 75 -17.29 0.92 24.39
CA VAL A 75 -17.72 -0.48 24.41
C VAL A 75 -19.23 -0.53 24.22
N SER A 76 -19.70 -1.22 23.19
CA SER A 76 -21.12 -1.33 22.86
C SER A 76 -21.69 -2.71 23.19
N THR A 77 -22.96 -2.75 23.62
CA THR A 77 -23.70 -4.02 23.78
C THR A 77 -23.94 -4.73 22.45
N PHE A 78 -23.80 -4.04 21.32
CA PHE A 78 -23.92 -4.65 19.99
C PHE A 78 -22.70 -5.48 19.60
N GLY A 79 -21.64 -5.56 20.42
CA GLY A 79 -20.47 -6.40 20.13
C GLY A 79 -19.36 -5.67 19.37
N SER A 80 -19.10 -4.41 19.74
CA SER A 80 -18.02 -3.59 19.16
C SER A 80 -17.29 -2.75 20.19
N LEU A 81 -16.01 -2.50 19.93
CA LEU A 81 -15.27 -1.36 20.45
C LEU A 81 -15.26 -0.26 19.38
N SER A 82 -15.22 1.00 19.78
CA SER A 82 -15.36 2.10 18.82
C SER A 82 -14.78 3.44 19.27
N THR A 83 -14.37 4.29 18.32
CA THR A 83 -13.83 5.61 18.64
C THR A 83 -14.90 6.60 19.09
N ASN A 84 -16.15 6.38 18.70
CA ASN A 84 -17.29 7.20 19.11
C ASN A 84 -18.50 6.35 19.50
N LYS A 85 -19.45 6.95 20.23
CA LYS A 85 -20.65 6.28 20.73
C LYS A 85 -21.46 5.67 19.58
N VAL A 86 -21.66 4.36 19.62
CA VAL A 86 -22.53 3.64 18.71
C VAL A 86 -23.98 3.74 19.18
N LYS A 87 -24.88 4.17 18.28
CA LYS A 87 -26.32 4.34 18.53
C LYS A 87 -27.21 3.49 17.61
N ASP A 88 -26.62 2.88 16.58
CA ASP A 88 -27.30 2.04 15.61
C ASP A 88 -26.55 0.68 15.58
N HIS A 89 -27.24 -0.40 15.23
CA HIS A 89 -26.69 -1.75 15.12
C HIS A 89 -26.31 -2.10 13.67
N ARG A 90 -26.52 -1.17 12.73
CA ARG A 90 -26.23 -1.33 11.31
C ARG A 90 -24.97 -0.56 10.95
N VAL A 91 -23.91 -1.26 10.53
CA VAL A 91 -22.62 -0.65 10.17
C VAL A 91 -22.78 0.52 9.19
N ARG A 92 -23.65 0.36 8.19
CA ARG A 92 -23.89 1.36 7.14
C ARG A 92 -24.51 2.68 7.65
N HIS A 93 -25.08 2.69 8.86
CA HIS A 93 -25.66 3.88 9.48
C HIS A 93 -24.70 4.54 10.46
N ILE A 94 -23.56 3.92 10.73
CA ILE A 94 -22.52 4.48 11.58
C ILE A 94 -21.70 5.45 10.75
N LEU A 95 -21.57 6.69 11.23
CA LEU A 95 -20.81 7.77 10.64
C LEU A 95 -19.76 8.25 11.65
N ASN A 96 -18.62 8.73 11.15
CA ASN A 96 -17.53 9.31 11.93
C ASN A 96 -17.06 8.42 13.07
N ASN A 97 -16.83 7.16 12.74
CA ASN A 97 -16.51 6.15 13.72
C ASN A 97 -15.63 5.07 13.11
N THR A 98 -14.76 4.53 13.94
CA THR A 98 -14.04 3.29 13.65
C THR A 98 -14.56 2.22 14.59
N LEU A 99 -15.11 1.15 14.05
CA LEU A 99 -15.61 -0.01 14.77
C LEU A 99 -14.58 -1.14 14.72
N LEU A 100 -14.11 -1.56 15.88
CA LEU A 100 -13.43 -2.83 16.09
C LEU A 100 -14.50 -3.85 16.52
N ALA A 101 -15.02 -4.60 15.56
CA ALA A 101 -16.18 -5.45 15.74
C ALA A 101 -15.75 -6.93 15.82
N PRO A 102 -15.59 -7.53 17.02
CA PRO A 102 -15.50 -8.98 17.12
C PRO A 102 -16.79 -9.66 16.63
N PHE A 103 -17.97 -9.10 16.93
CA PHE A 103 -19.24 -9.68 16.50
C PHE A 103 -20.34 -8.63 16.64
N PHE A 104 -20.49 -7.76 15.64
CA PHE A 104 -21.39 -6.61 15.70
C PHE A 104 -22.76 -6.93 15.11
N VAL A 105 -23.79 -6.95 15.96
CA VAL A 105 -25.18 -7.28 15.61
C VAL A 105 -26.15 -6.87 16.74
N SER A 106 -27.44 -6.73 16.41
CA SER A 106 -28.47 -6.53 17.42
C SER A 106 -28.68 -7.79 18.27
N SER A 107 -28.62 -7.65 19.59
CA SER A 107 -28.88 -8.72 20.57
C SER A 107 -30.17 -8.46 21.35
N GLN A 108 -30.68 -9.49 22.04
CA GLN A 108 -31.90 -9.35 22.86
C GLN A 108 -31.70 -8.32 23.99
N PRO A 109 -32.49 -7.23 24.06
CA PRO A 109 -32.44 -6.31 25.18
C PRO A 109 -32.91 -6.99 26.47
N GLY A 110 -32.14 -6.81 27.55
CA GLY A 110 -32.46 -7.39 28.86
C GLY A 110 -32.30 -8.91 28.93
N GLY A 111 -31.57 -9.52 27.99
CA GLY A 111 -31.13 -10.91 28.11
C GLY A 111 -30.17 -11.13 29.27
N GLU A 112 -29.79 -12.38 29.51
CA GLU A 112 -28.88 -12.78 30.60
C GLU A 112 -27.40 -12.43 30.34
N GLY A 113 -27.08 -11.98 29.14
CA GLY A 113 -25.72 -11.65 28.75
C GLY A 113 -25.16 -10.46 29.52
N ILE A 114 -23.84 -10.43 29.69
CA ILE A 114 -23.09 -9.34 30.31
C ILE A 114 -21.91 -8.90 29.45
N VAL A 115 -21.56 -7.61 29.49
CA VAL A 115 -20.29 -7.13 28.95
C VAL A 115 -19.40 -6.79 30.13
N VAL A 116 -18.23 -7.40 30.18
CA VAL A 116 -17.24 -7.17 31.23
C VAL A 116 -15.91 -6.75 30.62
N TYR A 117 -15.16 -5.90 31.32
CA TYR A 117 -13.84 -5.50 30.87
C TYR A 117 -12.86 -5.33 32.03
N ARG A 118 -11.57 -5.44 31.71
CA ARG A 118 -10.48 -5.06 32.61
C ARG A 118 -9.28 -4.56 31.83
N GLN A 119 -8.47 -3.74 32.50
CA GLN A 119 -7.18 -3.31 32.01
C GLN A 119 -6.06 -3.89 32.87
N VAL A 120 -5.03 -4.41 32.24
CA VAL A 120 -3.82 -4.92 32.90
C VAL A 120 -2.64 -4.19 32.29
N CYS A 121 -2.01 -3.31 33.07
CA CYS A 121 -0.93 -2.45 32.57
C CYS A 121 0.23 -2.44 33.58
N GLY A 122 1.45 -2.59 33.07
CA GLY A 122 2.69 -2.69 33.86
C GLY A 122 2.89 -4.04 34.57
N GLY A 123 4.15 -4.34 34.88
CA GLY A 123 4.56 -5.52 35.66
C GLY A 123 4.73 -6.81 34.86
N ASN A 124 5.21 -7.87 35.54
CA ASN A 124 5.30 -9.23 34.98
C ASN A 124 3.96 -9.96 35.17
N ASP A 125 2.93 -9.55 34.42
CA ASP A 125 1.65 -10.25 34.38
C ASP A 125 1.66 -11.35 33.31
N SER A 126 1.26 -12.56 33.69
CA SER A 126 1.18 -13.71 32.77
C SER A 126 0.25 -13.47 31.56
N LEU A 127 -0.72 -12.55 31.67
CA LEU A 127 -1.58 -12.16 30.56
C LEU A 127 -0.80 -11.38 29.49
N LEU A 128 0.08 -10.44 29.90
CA LEU A 128 0.90 -9.68 28.97
C LEU A 128 1.83 -10.61 28.18
N GLU A 129 2.50 -11.55 28.87
CA GLU A 129 3.36 -12.55 28.25
C GLU A 129 2.58 -13.46 27.28
N LYS A 130 1.37 -13.87 27.68
CA LYS A 130 0.51 -14.70 26.82
C LYS A 130 0.09 -13.95 25.56
N VAL A 131 -0.32 -12.68 25.69
CA VAL A 131 -0.70 -11.82 24.56
C VAL A 131 0.48 -11.62 23.63
N ALA A 132 1.68 -11.34 24.14
CA ALA A 132 2.90 -11.23 23.34
C ALA A 132 3.14 -12.48 22.49
N ASN A 133 3.07 -13.66 23.13
CA ASN A 133 3.24 -14.96 22.47
C ASN A 133 2.17 -15.23 21.40
N ASP A 134 0.93 -14.78 21.62
CA ASP A 134 -0.17 -14.95 20.68
C ASP A 134 0.00 -14.04 19.45
N VAL A 135 0.46 -12.79 19.64
CA VAL A 135 0.80 -11.85 18.56
C VAL A 135 1.97 -12.38 17.73
N ALA A 136 3.05 -12.86 18.38
CA ALA A 136 4.22 -13.43 17.70
C ALA A 136 3.89 -14.70 16.85
N LYS A 137 2.79 -15.38 17.16
CA LYS A 137 2.29 -16.54 16.40
C LYS A 137 1.31 -16.18 15.29
N SER A 138 0.92 -14.91 15.18
CA SER A 138 0.05 -14.43 14.11
C SER A 138 0.75 -14.53 12.75
N LYS A 139 0.01 -14.94 11.73
CA LYS A 139 0.47 -15.01 10.34
C LYS A 139 0.52 -13.63 9.68
N ASN A 140 -0.17 -12.66 10.26
CA ASN A 140 -0.31 -11.31 9.71
C ASN A 140 0.61 -10.30 10.42
N VAL A 141 1.54 -10.77 11.25
CA VAL A 141 2.51 -9.94 11.97
C VAL A 141 3.91 -10.35 11.51
N THR A 142 4.74 -9.37 11.16
CA THR A 142 6.07 -9.59 10.58
C THR A 142 7.13 -9.33 11.65
N ASN A 143 7.75 -10.39 12.20
CA ASN A 143 8.94 -10.36 13.08
C ASN A 143 9.07 -9.10 13.95
N ASP A 144 8.08 -8.89 14.83
CA ASP A 144 8.09 -7.76 15.75
C ASP A 144 8.45 -8.24 17.16
N ASP A 145 9.42 -7.56 17.77
CA ASP A 145 9.69 -7.61 19.21
C ASP A 145 8.55 -6.92 19.97
N PHE A 146 7.33 -7.45 19.86
CA PHE A 146 6.15 -6.91 20.53
C PHE A 146 6.11 -7.35 21.99
N SER A 147 6.13 -6.38 22.91
CA SER A 147 6.06 -6.61 24.35
C SER A 147 5.00 -5.70 24.98
N PRO A 148 3.74 -6.14 25.07
CA PRO A 148 2.64 -5.30 25.51
C PRO A 148 2.86 -4.80 26.93
N THR A 149 2.73 -3.50 27.12
CA THR A 149 2.80 -2.83 28.42
C THR A 149 1.42 -2.62 29.02
N CYS A 150 0.36 -2.68 28.20
CA CYS A 150 -1.02 -2.50 28.63
C CYS A 150 -1.97 -3.29 27.73
N VAL A 151 -2.92 -4.00 28.33
CA VAL A 151 -3.98 -4.73 27.62
C VAL A 151 -5.35 -4.37 28.18
N LEU A 152 -6.31 -4.10 27.30
CA LEU A 152 -7.73 -4.00 27.63
C LEU A 152 -8.42 -5.27 27.14
N VAL A 153 -8.96 -6.07 28.05
CA VAL A 153 -9.76 -7.26 27.73
C VAL A 153 -11.23 -6.88 27.84
N VAL A 154 -12.01 -7.09 26.78
CA VAL A 154 -13.47 -6.87 26.76
C VAL A 154 -14.16 -8.15 26.31
N THR A 155 -15.05 -8.67 27.15
CA THR A 155 -15.75 -9.93 26.90
C THR A 155 -17.26 -9.71 26.91
N TRP A 156 -17.90 -10.14 25.84
CA TRP A 156 -19.35 -10.26 25.73
C TRP A 156 -19.69 -11.69 26.12
N ASP A 157 -20.17 -11.88 27.35
CA ASP A 157 -20.51 -13.20 27.88
C ASP A 157 -22.01 -13.49 27.74
N LYS A 158 -22.33 -14.65 27.16
CA LYS A 158 -23.69 -15.18 27.03
C LYS A 158 -24.69 -14.20 26.40
N VAL A 159 -24.25 -13.44 25.40
CA VAL A 159 -25.13 -12.50 24.69
C VAL A 159 -26.22 -13.28 23.95
N SER A 160 -27.47 -13.03 24.35
CA SER A 160 -28.66 -13.69 23.82
C SER A 160 -29.04 -13.20 22.43
N SER A 161 -29.42 -14.13 21.56
CA SER A 161 -30.00 -13.85 20.25
C SER A 161 -31.30 -13.05 20.39
N LEU A 162 -31.45 -12.01 19.56
CA LEU A 162 -32.72 -11.29 19.45
C LEU A 162 -33.82 -12.15 18.82
N ASP A 163 -33.45 -12.97 17.82
CA ASP A 163 -34.40 -13.64 16.93
C ASP A 163 -34.67 -15.11 17.35
N ASP A 164 -33.86 -15.67 18.25
CA ASP A 164 -33.92 -17.10 18.64
C ASP A 164 -33.70 -17.29 20.15
N SER A 165 -34.81 -17.32 20.89
CA SER A 165 -34.81 -17.41 22.34
C SER A 165 -34.15 -18.71 22.81
N GLY A 166 -33.01 -18.60 23.50
CA GLY A 166 -32.26 -19.74 24.05
C GLY A 166 -30.88 -19.94 23.41
N LYS A 167 -30.54 -19.18 22.36
CA LYS A 167 -29.18 -19.15 21.81
C LYS A 167 -28.36 -18.00 22.39
N GLN A 168 -27.12 -18.30 22.75
CA GLN A 168 -26.18 -17.36 23.35
C GLN A 168 -24.79 -17.50 22.70
N ASN A 169 -24.09 -16.38 22.58
CA ASN A 169 -22.70 -16.34 22.12
C ASN A 169 -21.82 -15.71 23.21
N THR A 170 -20.61 -16.24 23.38
CA THR A 170 -19.55 -15.59 24.14
C THR A 170 -18.35 -15.36 23.23
N PHE A 171 -17.86 -14.13 23.19
CA PHE A 171 -16.72 -13.71 22.38
C PHE A 171 -15.98 -12.56 23.06
N GLN A 172 -14.73 -12.30 22.64
CA GLN A 172 -13.86 -11.33 23.30
C GLN A 172 -13.05 -10.53 22.28
N ALA A 173 -12.88 -9.24 22.57
CA ALA A 173 -11.90 -8.37 21.93
C ALA A 173 -10.84 -7.96 22.95
N VAL A 174 -9.59 -7.92 22.54
CA VAL A 174 -8.48 -7.44 23.36
C VAL A 174 -7.71 -6.39 22.59
N LEU A 175 -7.55 -5.20 23.18
CA LEU A 175 -6.54 -4.24 22.72
C LEU A 175 -5.26 -4.50 23.49
N ALA A 176 -4.16 -4.61 22.79
CA ALA A 176 -2.84 -4.83 23.37
C ALA A 176 -1.88 -3.82 22.79
N SER A 177 -1.25 -3.01 23.64
CA SER A 177 -0.29 -2.00 23.20
C SER A 177 1.00 -2.08 24.00
N ASP A 178 2.13 -1.85 23.33
CA ASP A 178 3.43 -1.64 23.95
C ASP A 178 3.82 -0.16 24.08
N GLY A 179 3.05 0.74 23.46
CA GLY A 179 3.29 2.18 23.36
C GLY A 179 3.67 2.66 21.96
N GLU A 180 4.09 1.76 21.08
CA GLU A 180 4.39 2.02 19.66
C GLU A 180 3.43 1.22 18.75
N LYS A 181 3.26 -0.06 19.06
CA LYS A 181 2.36 -0.99 18.38
C LYS A 181 1.13 -1.28 19.21
N THR A 182 -0.01 -1.38 18.54
CA THR A 182 -1.31 -1.70 19.09
C THR A 182 -1.95 -2.75 18.21
N TYR A 183 -2.37 -3.85 18.82
CA TYR A 183 -3.10 -4.93 18.16
C TYR A 183 -4.49 -5.05 18.75
N VAL A 184 -5.47 -5.34 17.89
CA VAL A 184 -6.76 -5.88 18.30
C VAL A 184 -6.78 -7.39 18.07
N ILE A 185 -7.18 -8.13 19.10
CA ILE A 185 -7.27 -9.59 19.09
C ILE A 185 -8.72 -10.00 19.32
N TYR A 186 -9.29 -10.77 18.40
CA TYR A 186 -10.61 -11.34 18.54
C TYR A 186 -10.54 -12.84 18.86
N ASN A 187 -11.28 -13.27 19.87
CA ASN A 187 -11.31 -14.66 20.35
C ASN A 187 -12.71 -15.25 20.29
N TYR A 188 -12.83 -16.42 19.68
CA TYR A 188 -14.05 -17.22 19.56
C TYR A 188 -13.78 -18.63 20.07
N PRO A 189 -14.13 -18.95 21.33
CA PRO A 189 -13.72 -20.21 21.95
C PRO A 189 -14.52 -21.42 21.49
N ARG A 190 -15.69 -21.18 20.89
CA ARG A 190 -16.63 -22.18 20.39
C ARG A 190 -17.34 -21.62 19.16
N ASN A 191 -18.04 -22.49 18.43
CA ASN A 191 -18.87 -22.06 17.32
C ASN A 191 -19.92 -21.05 17.79
N ILE A 192 -20.14 -20.04 16.97
CA ILE A 192 -21.22 -19.06 17.10
C ILE A 192 -22.55 -19.81 16.89
N THR A 193 -23.51 -19.63 17.79
CA THR A 193 -24.78 -20.38 17.77
C THR A 193 -25.90 -19.64 17.06
N TRP A 194 -25.86 -18.31 17.07
CA TRP A 194 -26.74 -17.42 16.34
C TRP A 194 -25.91 -16.37 15.58
N VAL A 195 -26.34 -16.02 14.37
CA VAL A 195 -25.54 -15.22 13.41
C VAL A 195 -26.21 -13.93 12.96
N SER A 196 -27.47 -13.70 13.35
CA SER A 196 -28.26 -12.56 12.90
C SER A 196 -29.10 -11.98 14.03
N GLY A 197 -29.48 -10.72 13.89
CA GLY A 197 -30.42 -10.03 14.76
C GLY A 197 -31.10 -8.89 14.03
N ASN A 198 -32.43 -8.77 14.15
CA ASN A 198 -33.21 -7.72 13.49
C ASN A 198 -33.07 -7.74 11.95
N ASN A 199 -33.11 -8.95 11.37
CA ASN A 199 -32.92 -9.22 9.93
C ASN A 199 -31.57 -8.76 9.36
N GLN A 200 -30.52 -8.76 10.17
CA GLN A 200 -29.15 -8.48 9.72
C GLN A 200 -28.19 -9.54 10.20
N ASP A 201 -27.31 -9.99 9.31
CA ASP A 201 -26.20 -10.85 9.68
C ASP A 201 -25.17 -10.06 10.48
N ALA A 202 -24.51 -10.74 11.41
CA ALA A 202 -23.45 -10.17 12.21
C ALA A 202 -22.23 -9.88 11.35
N VAL A 203 -21.59 -8.74 11.62
CA VAL A 203 -20.30 -8.40 11.01
C VAL A 203 -19.17 -8.63 11.99
N ALA A 204 -18.00 -9.00 11.47
CA ALA A 204 -16.80 -9.12 12.27
C ALA A 204 -15.58 -8.63 11.50
N GLY A 205 -14.74 -7.81 12.14
CA GLY A 205 -13.62 -7.14 11.48
C GLY A 205 -13.35 -5.73 11.99
N VAL A 206 -12.84 -4.89 11.09
CA VAL A 206 -12.57 -3.46 11.33
C VAL A 206 -13.34 -2.66 10.28
N PHE A 207 -14.17 -1.72 10.72
CA PHE A 207 -15.05 -0.94 9.86
C PHE A 207 -14.89 0.54 10.18
N ILE A 208 -14.45 1.31 9.20
CA ILE A 208 -14.25 2.75 9.32
C ILE A 208 -15.28 3.44 8.46
N SER A 209 -16.00 4.38 9.06
CA SER A 209 -16.96 5.25 8.39
C SER A 209 -16.60 6.71 8.64
N GLY A 210 -16.45 7.49 7.57
CA GLY A 210 -16.21 8.94 7.62
C GLY A 210 -17.48 9.79 7.41
N ASP A 211 -17.29 11.11 7.31
CA ASP A 211 -18.36 12.13 7.27
C ASP A 211 -19.25 12.08 6.03
N LEU A 212 -18.73 11.53 4.92
CA LEU A 212 -19.33 11.64 3.58
C LEU A 212 -19.66 10.28 2.97
N LEU A 213 -20.06 9.32 3.81
CA LEU A 213 -20.23 7.91 3.43
C LEU A 213 -18.92 7.23 2.96
N ALA A 214 -17.77 7.90 3.15
CA ALA A 214 -16.47 7.31 2.95
C ALA A 214 -16.34 6.11 3.89
N SER A 215 -15.86 4.98 3.37
CA SER A 215 -15.73 3.77 4.16
C SER A 215 -14.51 2.95 3.79
N CYS A 216 -13.91 2.33 4.80
CA CYS A 216 -12.78 1.41 4.68
C CYS A 216 -13.06 0.20 5.57
N GLU A 217 -13.00 -1.01 5.01
CA GLU A 217 -13.43 -2.22 5.73
C GLU A 217 -12.42 -3.38 5.56
N ILE A 218 -12.20 -4.09 6.66
CA ILE A 218 -11.55 -5.40 6.72
C ILE A 218 -12.54 -6.39 7.33
N HIS A 219 -12.96 -7.39 6.55
CA HIS A 219 -13.85 -8.45 7.03
C HIS A 219 -13.07 -9.66 7.53
N LEU A 220 -13.53 -10.25 8.64
CA LEU A 220 -13.13 -11.60 9.05
C LEU A 220 -13.89 -12.65 8.21
N PRO A 221 -13.38 -13.90 8.14
CA PRO A 221 -14.03 -14.96 7.39
C PRO A 221 -15.50 -15.17 7.78
N GLY A 222 -16.39 -15.01 6.80
CA GLY A 222 -17.83 -15.20 6.96
C GLY A 222 -18.60 -13.98 7.47
N SER A 223 -17.93 -12.85 7.76
CA SER A 223 -18.60 -11.59 8.14
C SER A 223 -19.69 -11.17 7.15
N ASP A 224 -20.76 -10.56 7.65
CA ASP A 224 -21.94 -10.10 6.87
C ASP A 224 -22.62 -11.24 6.08
N SER A 225 -22.57 -12.46 6.63
CA SER A 225 -23.19 -13.64 6.04
C SER A 225 -23.42 -14.76 7.08
N PRO A 226 -24.29 -15.75 6.81
CA PRO A 226 -24.49 -16.88 7.72
C PRO A 226 -23.23 -17.72 7.99
N GLN A 227 -22.22 -17.61 7.13
CA GLN A 227 -20.94 -18.31 7.24
C GLN A 227 -20.14 -17.88 8.49
N ILE A 228 -20.43 -16.71 9.09
CA ILE A 228 -19.81 -16.26 10.35
C ILE A 228 -19.99 -17.27 11.48
N GLN A 229 -20.97 -18.18 11.39
CA GLN A 229 -21.12 -19.31 12.32
C GLN A 229 -19.82 -20.11 12.52
N ASN A 230 -19.01 -20.19 11.46
CA ASN A 230 -17.76 -20.97 11.40
C ASN A 230 -16.52 -20.15 11.76
N ILE A 231 -16.65 -18.90 12.22
CA ILE A 231 -15.51 -18.02 12.52
C ILE A 231 -14.54 -18.65 13.54
N SER A 232 -15.04 -19.45 14.48
CA SER A 232 -14.18 -20.16 15.45
C SER A 232 -13.33 -21.28 14.85
N ARG A 233 -13.61 -21.74 13.62
CA ARG A 233 -12.88 -22.83 12.93
C ARG A 233 -11.68 -22.32 12.13
N ASN A 234 -11.67 -21.03 11.80
CA ASN A 234 -10.59 -20.36 11.07
C ASN A 234 -9.70 -19.58 12.04
N SER A 235 -8.50 -19.21 11.63
CA SER A 235 -7.59 -18.43 12.48
C SER A 235 -6.43 -17.81 11.72
N TRP A 236 -5.96 -16.68 12.23
CA TRP A 236 -4.70 -16.07 11.82
C TRP A 236 -3.55 -16.38 12.76
N VAL A 237 -3.78 -17.03 13.90
CA VAL A 237 -2.73 -17.47 14.82
C VAL A 237 -2.41 -18.94 14.62
N ARG A 238 -1.12 -19.30 14.56
CA ARG A 238 -0.68 -20.69 14.44
C ARG A 238 -1.10 -21.51 15.68
N ASP A 239 -1.54 -22.75 15.45
CA ASP A 239 -1.93 -23.74 16.48
C ASP A 239 -3.13 -23.39 17.37
N VAL A 240 -3.79 -22.26 17.11
CA VAL A 240 -4.97 -21.77 17.84
C VAL A 240 -6.10 -21.48 16.83
N GLN A 241 -7.24 -22.15 16.90
CA GLN A 241 -8.43 -21.86 16.07
C GLN A 241 -9.28 -20.75 16.68
N GLY A 242 -9.97 -19.93 15.88
CA GLY A 242 -10.87 -18.89 16.37
C GLY A 242 -10.17 -17.68 16.98
N ARG A 243 -8.93 -17.40 16.55
CA ARG A 243 -8.16 -16.23 16.99
C ARG A 243 -7.70 -15.40 15.80
N TYR A 244 -7.96 -14.10 15.86
CA TYR A 244 -7.62 -13.15 14.81
C TYR A 244 -6.87 -11.99 15.43
N VAL A 245 -5.73 -11.62 14.86
CA VAL A 245 -4.88 -10.52 15.33
C VAL A 245 -4.74 -9.53 14.17
N ILE A 246 -5.02 -8.26 14.43
CA ILE A 246 -4.93 -7.16 13.48
C ILE A 246 -4.12 -6.05 14.13
N GLU A 247 -3.09 -5.58 13.44
CA GLU A 247 -2.37 -4.36 13.83
C GLU A 247 -3.22 -3.14 13.51
N ILE A 248 -3.35 -2.24 14.48
CA ILE A 248 -4.18 -1.03 14.39
C ILE A 248 -3.39 0.21 14.82
N SER A 249 -2.06 0.15 14.88
CA SER A 249 -1.20 1.33 15.07
C SER A 249 -1.05 2.15 13.81
N ASP A 250 -0.77 1.48 12.69
CA ASP A 250 -0.42 2.11 11.42
C ASP A 250 -1.64 2.32 10.51
N PRO A 251 -1.50 3.12 9.44
CA PRO A 251 -2.53 3.24 8.40
C PRO A 251 -3.00 1.87 7.92
N ILE A 252 -4.31 1.71 7.81
CA ILE A 252 -4.91 0.42 7.50
C ILE A 252 -5.26 0.31 6.02
N LYS A 253 -4.80 -0.76 5.38
CA LYS A 253 -5.17 -1.08 4.00
C LYS A 253 -6.62 -1.59 3.95
N CYS A 254 -7.46 -0.96 3.14
CA CYS A 254 -8.85 -1.40 2.98
C CYS A 254 -8.89 -2.69 2.14
N ALA A 255 -9.28 -3.81 2.74
CA ALA A 255 -9.19 -5.11 2.10
C ALA A 255 -10.49 -5.55 1.40
N SER A 256 -11.65 -5.13 1.93
CA SER A 256 -12.95 -5.62 1.45
C SER A 256 -13.78 -4.54 0.76
N LYS A 257 -13.70 -3.30 1.26
CA LYS A 257 -14.44 -2.17 0.70
C LYS A 257 -13.69 -0.88 0.94
N PHE A 258 -13.63 -0.07 -0.11
CA PHE A 258 -13.17 1.31 -0.07
C PHE A 258 -14.16 2.18 -0.84
N VAL A 259 -14.70 3.20 -0.18
CA VAL A 259 -15.55 4.22 -0.79
C VAL A 259 -14.96 5.57 -0.43
N SER A 260 -14.75 6.43 -1.42
CA SER A 260 -14.32 7.80 -1.23
C SER A 260 -15.17 8.76 -2.06
N PRO A 261 -15.31 10.03 -1.65
CA PRO A 261 -16.00 11.05 -2.43
C PRO A 261 -15.37 11.28 -3.82
N CYS A 262 -14.07 11.05 -3.97
CA CYS A 262 -13.34 11.21 -5.23
C CYS A 262 -13.55 10.05 -6.23
N GLY A 263 -14.34 9.03 -5.87
CA GLY A 263 -14.65 7.91 -6.74
C GLY A 263 -13.46 6.98 -7.03
N ASN A 264 -13.50 6.33 -8.19
CA ASN A 264 -12.42 5.47 -8.69
C ASN A 264 -11.77 6.16 -9.89
N PHE A 265 -10.47 5.94 -10.07
CA PHE A 265 -9.76 6.26 -11.32
C PHE A 265 -9.06 5.00 -11.83
N SER A 266 -8.69 4.99 -13.10
CA SER A 266 -8.06 3.85 -13.78
C SER A 266 -6.55 4.01 -13.85
N GLU A 267 -5.78 2.96 -13.54
CA GLU A 267 -4.33 2.94 -13.74
C GLU A 267 -3.91 1.98 -14.87
N ASP A 268 -3.05 2.45 -15.79
CA ASP A 268 -2.59 1.63 -16.93
C ASP A 268 -1.34 0.79 -16.63
N ARG A 269 -0.54 1.14 -15.59
CA ARG A 269 0.82 0.57 -15.37
C ARG A 269 1.24 0.41 -13.91
N GLY A 270 0.28 0.36 -13.01
CA GLY A 270 0.53 0.13 -11.59
C GLY A 270 -0.68 -0.48 -10.91
N THR A 271 -0.61 -0.51 -9.59
CA THR A 271 -1.73 -0.83 -8.71
C THR A 271 -1.97 0.37 -7.81
N SER A 272 -3.22 0.67 -7.46
CA SER A 272 -3.51 1.55 -6.34
C SER A 272 -4.18 0.77 -5.22
N ASP A 273 -3.55 0.85 -4.05
CA ASP A 273 -4.09 0.24 -2.85
C ASP A 273 -4.75 1.31 -1.98
N PRO A 274 -6.00 1.11 -1.55
CA PRO A 274 -6.70 2.07 -0.69
C PRO A 274 -6.27 1.94 0.77
N TYR A 275 -6.11 3.08 1.44
CA TYR A 275 -5.74 3.17 2.85
C TYR A 275 -6.62 4.18 3.59
N PHE A 276 -6.67 3.99 4.90
CA PHE A 276 -7.19 4.95 5.85
C PHE A 276 -6.22 5.19 6.99
N GLN A 277 -6.11 6.45 7.42
CA GLN A 277 -5.45 6.82 8.67
C GLN A 277 -6.15 7.99 9.34
N TYR A 278 -5.94 8.17 10.63
CA TYR A 278 -6.24 9.44 11.30
C TYR A 278 -5.08 10.43 11.13
N ARG A 279 -5.42 11.72 11.15
CA ARG A 279 -4.46 12.81 11.29
C ARG A 279 -4.33 13.20 12.78
N GLU A 280 -3.33 14.02 13.10
CA GLU A 280 -3.10 14.49 14.47
C GLU A 280 -4.30 15.25 15.06
N ASP A 281 -5.06 15.95 14.22
CA ASP A 281 -6.28 16.68 14.57
C ASP A 281 -7.52 15.78 14.79
N GLY A 282 -7.37 14.46 14.62
CA GLY A 282 -8.42 13.46 14.74
C GLY A 282 -9.30 13.30 13.49
N SER A 283 -9.05 14.07 12.43
CA SER A 283 -9.75 13.89 11.15
C SER A 283 -9.29 12.63 10.42
N GLY A 284 -10.20 11.96 9.73
CA GLY A 284 -9.89 10.78 8.92
C GLY A 284 -9.36 11.17 7.53
N ARG A 285 -8.30 10.49 7.07
CA ARG A 285 -7.71 10.61 5.73
C ARG A 285 -7.93 9.30 4.98
N PHE A 286 -8.72 9.35 3.90
CA PHE A 286 -8.84 8.26 2.94
C PHE A 286 -7.97 8.58 1.73
N TYR A 287 -7.01 7.72 1.43
CA TYR A 287 -6.03 7.96 0.38
C TYR A 287 -5.71 6.66 -0.34
N ARG A 288 -5.00 6.78 -1.46
CA ARG A 288 -4.52 5.64 -2.24
C ARG A 288 -3.01 5.69 -2.33
N VAL A 289 -2.37 4.53 -2.18
CA VAL A 289 -0.95 4.34 -2.48
C VAL A 289 -0.84 3.74 -3.87
N PHE A 290 -0.40 4.54 -4.83
CA PHE A 290 -0.01 4.04 -6.13
C PHE A 290 1.30 3.30 -6.03
N THR A 291 1.41 2.16 -6.69
CA THR A 291 2.63 1.38 -6.80
C THR A 291 2.84 0.98 -8.25
N CYS A 292 3.98 1.35 -8.82
CA CYS A 292 4.35 0.94 -10.17
C CYS A 292 4.63 -0.56 -10.23
N ASN A 293 4.26 -1.19 -11.34
CA ASN A 293 4.61 -2.58 -11.60
C ASN A 293 6.13 -2.77 -11.62
N ILE A 294 6.59 -3.98 -11.32
CA ILE A 294 8.03 -4.32 -11.31
C ILE A 294 8.70 -3.88 -12.62
N GLY A 295 9.79 -3.12 -12.49
CA GLY A 295 10.54 -2.55 -13.61
C GLY A 295 9.97 -1.27 -14.21
N PHE A 296 9.00 -0.65 -13.53
CA PHE A 296 8.50 0.69 -13.81
C PHE A 296 8.63 1.58 -12.58
N HIS A 297 8.79 2.88 -12.79
CA HIS A 297 9.08 3.87 -11.75
C HIS A 297 8.39 5.20 -12.06
N LEU A 298 8.10 5.97 -11.02
CA LEU A 298 7.62 7.35 -11.11
C LEU A 298 8.78 8.30 -11.36
N SER A 299 9.91 8.04 -10.67
CA SER A 299 11.21 8.67 -10.87
C SER A 299 12.31 7.69 -10.42
N PRO A 300 13.60 7.96 -10.66
CA PRO A 300 14.67 7.07 -10.24
C PRO A 300 14.57 6.68 -8.76
N GLY A 301 14.38 5.39 -8.49
CA GLY A 301 14.24 4.85 -7.13
C GLY A 301 12.87 5.05 -6.48
N VAL A 302 11.94 5.78 -7.12
CA VAL A 302 10.59 6.02 -6.61
C VAL A 302 9.58 5.17 -7.35
N ASN A 303 8.91 4.30 -6.62
CA ASN A 303 7.99 3.30 -7.17
C ASN A 303 6.56 3.52 -6.67
N THR A 304 6.41 4.37 -5.65
CA THR A 304 5.15 4.58 -4.94
C THR A 304 4.85 6.05 -4.76
N TYR A 305 3.57 6.39 -4.73
CA TYR A 305 3.11 7.76 -4.50
C TYR A 305 1.74 7.75 -3.83
N GLU A 306 1.58 8.57 -2.80
CA GLU A 306 0.32 8.72 -2.09
C GLU A 306 -0.53 9.79 -2.77
N VAL A 307 -1.81 9.50 -2.95
CA VAL A 307 -2.77 10.46 -3.50
C VAL A 307 -3.94 10.60 -2.54
N ASP A 308 -4.16 11.84 -2.14
CA ASP A 308 -5.22 12.24 -1.23
C ASP A 308 -6.51 12.52 -1.96
N CYS A 309 -7.64 12.24 -1.31
CA CYS A 309 -8.92 12.77 -1.74
C CYS A 309 -9.16 14.11 -1.05
N THR A 310 -9.07 15.21 -1.80
CA THR A 310 -9.16 16.59 -1.28
C THR A 310 -10.45 17.25 -1.69
N TYR A 311 -11.00 18.08 -0.80
CA TYR A 311 -12.15 18.93 -1.12
C TYR A 311 -11.66 20.22 -1.75
N ASP A 312 -12.16 20.52 -2.95
CA ASP A 312 -11.97 21.80 -3.60
C ASP A 312 -13.10 22.76 -3.19
N PRO A 313 -12.81 23.82 -2.40
CA PRO A 313 -13.83 24.75 -1.93
C PRO A 313 -14.35 25.68 -3.03
N ASP A 314 -13.60 25.90 -4.10
CA ASP A 314 -14.00 26.79 -5.20
C ASP A 314 -15.04 26.12 -6.09
N TYR A 315 -14.89 24.81 -6.30
CA TYR A 315 -15.80 24.01 -7.14
C TYR A 315 -16.81 23.20 -6.33
N TYR A 316 -16.68 23.16 -5.00
CA TYR A 316 -17.49 22.35 -4.09
C TYR A 316 -17.47 20.85 -4.48
N THR A 317 -16.36 20.39 -5.04
CA THR A 317 -16.16 19.01 -5.50
C THR A 317 -15.04 18.33 -4.74
N TYR A 318 -15.02 16.99 -4.79
CA TYR A 318 -13.91 16.19 -4.28
C TYR A 318 -13.10 15.68 -5.45
N GLU A 319 -11.80 15.96 -5.41
CA GLU A 319 -10.87 15.52 -6.44
C GLU A 319 -9.65 14.90 -5.79
N TRP A 320 -9.07 13.94 -6.50
CA TRP A 320 -7.78 13.41 -6.11
C TRP A 320 -6.76 14.53 -6.22
N SER A 321 -5.87 14.64 -5.23
CA SER A 321 -4.69 15.50 -5.29
C SER A 321 -3.87 15.17 -6.54
N GLU A 322 -2.89 16.01 -6.85
CA GLU A 322 -2.03 15.86 -8.02
C GLU A 322 -1.61 14.41 -8.25
N LEU A 323 -2.10 13.83 -9.36
CA LEU A 323 -1.84 12.44 -9.70
C LEU A 323 -0.39 12.31 -10.15
N PRO A 324 0.31 11.23 -9.79
CA PRO A 324 1.68 11.07 -10.19
C PRO A 324 1.80 10.97 -11.71
N ASN A 325 2.94 11.41 -12.24
CA ASN A 325 3.34 11.10 -13.60
C ASN A 325 3.20 9.58 -13.86
N ALA A 326 2.76 9.19 -15.05
CA ALA A 326 2.51 7.78 -15.35
C ALA A 326 3.78 6.92 -15.15
N CYS A 327 3.64 5.71 -14.58
CA CYS A 327 4.76 4.79 -14.38
C CYS A 327 5.56 4.55 -15.68
N LEU A 328 6.86 4.86 -15.62
CA LEU A 328 7.80 4.81 -16.74
C LEU A 328 8.78 3.64 -16.60
N ASP A 329 9.12 3.03 -17.74
CA ASP A 329 10.31 2.19 -17.83
C ASP A 329 11.50 3.11 -18.13
N LEU A 330 12.26 3.45 -17.10
CA LEU A 330 13.40 4.37 -17.20
C LEU A 330 14.51 3.84 -18.13
N ASN A 331 14.59 2.53 -18.36
CA ASN A 331 15.54 1.96 -19.33
C ASN A 331 15.10 2.17 -20.79
N ALA A 332 13.82 2.48 -20.99
CA ALA A 332 13.21 2.70 -22.28
C ALA A 332 12.80 4.17 -22.48
N THR A 333 13.33 5.09 -21.67
CA THR A 333 13.15 6.54 -21.83
C THR A 333 14.40 7.17 -22.42
N ARG A 334 14.22 8.18 -23.25
CA ARG A 334 15.33 9.05 -23.67
C ARG A 334 15.74 9.89 -22.46
N THR A 335 17.04 9.96 -22.17
CA THR A 335 17.56 10.70 -21.01
C THR A 335 18.37 11.89 -21.49
N LEU A 336 17.97 13.09 -21.04
CA LEU A 336 18.68 14.34 -21.30
C LEU A 336 19.16 14.87 -19.95
N HIS A 337 20.48 14.94 -19.77
CA HIS A 337 21.09 15.52 -18.58
C HIS A 337 21.31 17.01 -18.81
N THR A 338 20.83 17.83 -17.89
CA THR A 338 20.91 19.30 -17.94
C THR A 338 21.76 19.79 -16.79
N SER A 339 22.72 20.66 -17.09
CA SER A 339 23.48 21.44 -16.11
C SER A 339 23.01 22.89 -16.16
N ILE A 340 22.66 23.44 -15.00
CA ILE A 340 22.18 24.82 -14.84
C ILE A 340 22.73 25.44 -13.56
N GLU A 341 22.93 26.75 -13.55
CA GLU A 341 23.40 27.48 -12.36
C GLU A 341 22.24 28.12 -11.60
N VAL A 342 22.27 28.04 -10.28
CA VAL A 342 21.41 28.78 -9.36
C VAL A 342 22.20 29.96 -8.82
N THR A 343 21.61 31.15 -8.83
CA THR A 343 22.25 32.40 -8.41
C THR A 343 21.63 33.02 -7.17
N GLN A 344 20.36 32.72 -6.89
CA GLN A 344 19.65 33.20 -5.70
C GLN A 344 18.68 32.13 -5.17
N PHE A 345 18.45 32.16 -3.85
CA PHE A 345 17.42 31.39 -3.17
C PHE A 345 16.58 32.33 -2.31
N ASN A 346 15.26 32.28 -2.48
CA ASN A 346 14.27 33.12 -1.81
C ASN A 346 14.64 34.62 -1.86
N ASP A 347 14.88 35.14 -3.07
CA ASP A 347 15.30 36.53 -3.34
C ASP A 347 16.61 36.97 -2.66
N THR A 348 17.38 36.01 -2.16
CA THR A 348 18.63 36.25 -1.46
C THR A 348 19.80 35.69 -2.26
N ASP A 349 20.82 36.53 -2.47
CA ASP A 349 22.08 36.11 -3.09
C ASP A 349 22.72 34.97 -2.29
N LEU A 350 23.17 33.94 -2.99
CA LEU A 350 23.80 32.76 -2.39
C LEU A 350 25.02 33.10 -1.53
N ILE A 351 25.66 34.26 -1.73
CA ILE A 351 26.76 34.72 -0.89
C ILE A 351 26.38 34.83 0.60
N ARG A 352 25.11 35.07 0.92
CA ARG A 352 24.64 35.16 2.32
C ARG A 352 24.57 33.82 3.03
N TRP A 353 24.64 32.73 2.28
CA TRP A 353 24.58 31.37 2.79
C TRP A 353 25.97 30.75 2.98
N TYR A 354 27.05 31.52 2.79
CA TYR A 354 28.42 31.02 2.89
C TYR A 354 28.78 30.57 4.31
N ASP A 355 28.22 31.24 5.32
CA ASP A 355 28.43 30.89 6.73
C ASP A 355 27.55 29.72 7.19
N ASP A 356 26.53 29.35 6.40
CA ASP A 356 25.63 28.23 6.67
C ASP A 356 25.25 27.44 5.39
N PRO A 357 26.24 26.74 4.79
CA PRO A 357 26.03 26.02 3.54
C PRO A 357 25.19 24.75 3.71
N GLN A 358 25.12 24.17 4.92
CA GLN A 358 24.33 22.97 5.19
C GLN A 358 22.84 23.27 5.12
N THR A 359 22.38 24.34 5.77
CA THR A 359 20.97 24.74 5.70
C THR A 359 20.56 25.08 4.26
N LEU A 360 21.44 25.76 3.50
CA LEU A 360 21.14 25.99 2.07
C LEU A 360 21.01 24.68 1.30
N GLN A 361 21.89 23.70 1.54
CA GLN A 361 21.83 22.40 0.87
C GLN A 361 20.49 21.71 1.14
N GLU A 362 20.07 21.62 2.40
CA GLU A 362 18.78 21.02 2.78
C GLU A 362 17.58 21.74 2.13
N LEU A 363 17.63 23.07 2.10
CA LEU A 363 16.60 23.88 1.43
C LEU A 363 16.59 23.63 -0.09
N LEU A 364 17.75 23.61 -0.75
CA LEU A 364 17.84 23.35 -2.18
C LEU A 364 17.38 21.93 -2.53
N GLU A 365 17.73 20.92 -1.74
CA GLU A 365 17.24 19.54 -1.90
C GLU A 365 15.71 19.46 -1.80
N THR A 366 15.10 20.30 -0.97
CA THR A 366 13.64 20.38 -0.79
C THR A 366 12.95 21.12 -1.94
N TYR A 367 13.48 22.26 -2.37
CA TYR A 367 12.78 23.18 -3.28
C TYR A 367 13.21 23.08 -4.75
N LEU A 368 14.38 22.52 -5.08
CA LEU A 368 14.81 22.36 -6.47
C LEU A 368 13.93 21.41 -7.29
N PRO A 369 13.54 20.21 -6.79
CA PRO A 369 12.74 19.28 -7.58
C PRO A 369 11.44 19.89 -8.16
N PRO A 370 10.55 20.51 -7.35
CA PRO A 370 9.32 21.11 -7.89
C PRO A 370 9.60 22.33 -8.79
N SER A 371 10.64 23.12 -8.51
CA SER A 371 11.00 24.27 -9.36
C SER A 371 11.56 23.84 -10.73
N ILE A 372 12.29 22.72 -10.79
CA ILE A 372 12.78 22.14 -12.04
C ILE A 372 11.64 21.52 -12.85
N GLU A 373 10.70 20.83 -12.19
CA GLU A 373 9.51 20.32 -12.85
C GLU A 373 8.72 21.45 -13.53
N ARG A 374 8.45 22.54 -12.80
CA ARG A 374 7.80 23.73 -13.36
C ARG A 374 8.59 24.36 -14.51
N LEU A 375 9.92 24.48 -14.36
CA LEU A 375 10.77 25.00 -15.43
C LEU A 375 10.61 24.20 -16.73
N VAL A 376 10.61 22.87 -16.64
CA VAL A 376 10.43 21.99 -17.80
C VAL A 376 9.00 22.10 -18.35
N GLU A 377 7.98 22.21 -17.52
CA GLU A 377 6.60 22.41 -17.96
C GLU A 377 6.39 23.72 -18.73
N GLU A 378 7.01 24.83 -18.29
CA GLU A 378 6.93 26.12 -18.97
C GLU A 378 7.53 26.10 -20.40
N THR A 379 8.37 25.10 -20.71
CA THR A 379 8.85 24.88 -22.08
C THR A 379 7.77 24.30 -23.02
N GLY A 380 6.62 23.90 -22.47
CA GLY A 380 5.55 23.16 -23.14
C GLY A 380 5.87 21.68 -23.36
N ILE A 381 6.85 21.12 -22.64
CA ILE A 381 7.16 19.70 -22.66
C ILE A 381 6.41 19.04 -21.50
N THR A 382 5.45 18.18 -21.83
CA THR A 382 4.61 17.49 -20.84
C THR A 382 4.82 15.98 -20.90
N GLY A 383 4.42 15.26 -19.84
CA GLY A 383 4.50 13.81 -19.73
C GLY A 383 5.94 13.31 -19.76
N VAL A 384 6.81 14.00 -19.03
CA VAL A 384 8.21 13.66 -18.78
C VAL A 384 8.42 13.59 -17.27
N VAL A 385 9.49 12.95 -16.84
CA VAL A 385 9.88 12.89 -15.43
C VAL A 385 11.22 13.59 -15.27
N THR A 386 11.37 14.41 -14.25
CA THR A 386 12.64 15.04 -13.90
C THR A 386 13.22 14.43 -12.63
N ASN A 387 14.55 14.44 -12.51
CA ASN A 387 15.26 13.99 -11.32
C ASN A 387 16.45 14.90 -11.08
N VAL A 388 16.57 15.48 -9.89
CA VAL A 388 17.78 16.21 -9.50
C VAL A 388 18.86 15.20 -9.17
N ASP A 389 19.95 15.23 -9.93
CA ASP A 389 21.03 14.24 -9.83
C ASP A 389 22.14 14.72 -8.89
N THR A 390 22.49 16.01 -8.98
CA THR A 390 23.60 16.60 -8.23
C THR A 390 23.34 18.07 -7.90
N ILE A 391 23.69 18.47 -6.67
CA ILE A 391 23.76 19.87 -6.23
C ILE A 391 25.20 20.10 -5.78
N SER A 392 25.90 21.03 -6.43
CA SER A 392 27.28 21.36 -6.07
C SER A 392 27.34 22.20 -4.79
N ASN A 393 28.50 22.23 -4.15
CA ASN A 393 28.77 23.25 -3.12
C ASN A 393 28.72 24.66 -3.73
N ILE A 394 28.43 25.65 -2.88
CA ILE A 394 28.45 27.07 -3.24
C ILE A 394 29.85 27.45 -3.74
N THR A 395 29.92 27.99 -4.95
CA THR A 395 31.16 28.45 -5.58
C THR A 395 31.12 29.96 -5.76
N ARG A 396 32.20 30.64 -5.36
CA ARG A 396 32.31 32.10 -5.52
C ARG A 396 32.90 32.44 -6.89
N GLN A 397 32.23 33.29 -7.65
CA GLN A 397 32.70 33.79 -8.94
C GLN A 397 32.80 35.33 -8.89
N GLY A 398 33.92 35.82 -8.36
CA GLY A 398 34.11 37.25 -8.14
C GLY A 398 33.17 37.80 -7.04
N ASN A 399 32.21 38.64 -7.45
CA ASN A 399 31.23 39.26 -6.54
C ASN A 399 29.91 38.48 -6.43
N SER A 400 29.72 37.42 -7.21
CA SER A 400 28.54 36.53 -7.12
C SER A 400 28.93 35.17 -6.54
N SER A 401 27.92 34.45 -6.04
CA SER A 401 28.03 33.03 -5.69
C SER A 401 27.02 32.24 -6.49
N LEU A 402 27.39 31.02 -6.89
CA LEU A 402 26.54 30.13 -7.66
C LEU A 402 26.59 28.71 -7.09
N VAL A 403 25.53 27.96 -7.39
CA VAL A 403 25.46 26.51 -7.20
C VAL A 403 25.15 25.90 -8.56
N VAL A 404 25.91 24.88 -8.97
CA VAL A 404 25.63 24.13 -10.19
C VAL A 404 24.70 22.97 -9.84
N VAL A 405 23.59 22.90 -10.54
CA VAL A 405 22.59 21.83 -10.41
C VAL A 405 22.59 21.00 -11.68
N GLY A 406 22.75 19.70 -11.51
CA GLY A 406 22.61 18.69 -12.56
C GLY A 406 21.29 17.95 -12.37
N PHE A 407 20.47 17.88 -13.41
CA PHE A 407 19.21 17.11 -13.38
C PHE A 407 18.98 16.35 -14.69
N THR A 408 18.30 15.21 -14.60
CA THR A 408 17.96 14.38 -15.75
C THR A 408 16.48 14.50 -16.08
N THR A 409 16.17 14.71 -17.35
CA THR A 409 14.81 14.61 -17.89
C THR A 409 14.64 13.26 -18.62
N TYR A 410 13.74 12.43 -18.11
CA TYR A 410 13.33 11.15 -18.68
C TYR A 410 12.12 11.35 -19.58
N ILE A 411 12.32 11.17 -20.88
CA ILE A 411 11.30 11.38 -21.90
C ILE A 411 10.82 10.02 -22.41
N PRO A 412 9.54 9.65 -22.21
CA PRO A 412 8.99 8.41 -22.73
C PRO A 412 9.05 8.40 -24.26
N THR A 413 9.47 7.30 -24.88
CA THR A 413 9.74 7.26 -26.34
C THR A 413 8.52 7.41 -27.24
N TYR A 414 7.31 7.26 -26.69
CA TYR A 414 6.06 7.52 -27.38
C TYR A 414 5.64 8.99 -27.32
N ASN A 415 6.13 9.73 -26.33
CA ASN A 415 5.86 11.14 -26.12
C ASN A 415 7.07 11.98 -26.59
N ASN A 416 6.86 13.23 -27.01
CA ASN A 416 7.96 14.13 -27.40
C ASN A 416 9.01 13.54 -28.36
N LYS A 417 8.59 12.67 -29.29
CA LYS A 417 9.43 11.80 -30.15
C LYS A 417 10.58 12.47 -30.89
N ARG A 418 10.50 13.78 -31.09
CA ARG A 418 11.46 14.57 -31.87
C ARG A 418 12.40 15.39 -31.00
N LEU A 419 12.11 15.57 -29.72
CA LEU A 419 12.82 16.46 -28.81
C LEU A 419 14.27 16.00 -28.59
N LYS A 420 15.23 16.73 -29.14
CA LYS A 420 16.68 16.52 -28.95
C LYS A 420 17.24 17.39 -27.81
N ASP A 421 18.46 17.07 -27.41
CA ASP A 421 19.29 17.85 -26.47
C ASP A 421 19.29 19.35 -26.79
N ASN A 422 19.70 19.74 -27.99
CA ASN A 422 19.77 21.15 -28.40
C ASN A 422 18.41 21.85 -28.41
N GLN A 423 17.32 21.10 -28.62
CA GLN A 423 15.97 21.65 -28.61
C GLN A 423 15.45 21.88 -27.19
N LEU A 424 15.80 21.00 -26.24
CA LEU A 424 15.49 21.21 -24.83
C LEU A 424 16.29 22.40 -24.29
N GLU A 425 17.59 22.48 -24.61
CA GLU A 425 18.46 23.60 -24.23
C GLU A 425 17.85 24.95 -24.66
N ASN A 426 17.63 25.14 -25.97
CA ASN A 426 17.04 26.37 -26.50
C ASN A 426 15.68 26.73 -25.86
N LYS A 427 14.87 25.72 -25.53
CA LYS A 427 13.58 25.92 -24.89
C LYS A 427 13.72 26.38 -23.43
N LEU A 428 14.62 25.77 -22.66
CA LEU A 428 14.91 26.16 -21.28
C LEU A 428 15.47 27.59 -21.25
N GLU A 429 16.46 27.90 -22.08
CA GLU A 429 17.06 29.24 -22.14
C GLU A 429 16.00 30.29 -22.53
N SER A 430 15.10 29.98 -23.47
CA SER A 430 14.02 30.89 -23.87
C SER A 430 12.99 31.16 -22.75
N VAL A 431 12.75 30.18 -21.87
CA VAL A 431 11.93 30.39 -20.67
C VAL A 431 12.68 31.27 -19.68
N LEU A 432 13.94 30.94 -19.38
CA LEU A 432 14.74 31.64 -18.38
C LEU A 432 15.11 33.07 -18.78
N GLN A 433 15.24 33.37 -20.08
CA GLN A 433 15.39 34.74 -20.58
C GLN A 433 14.16 35.60 -20.30
N ARG A 434 12.96 35.00 -20.19
CA ARG A 434 11.71 35.70 -19.88
C ARG A 434 11.47 35.76 -18.37
N ASN A 435 11.72 34.66 -17.66
CA ASN A 435 11.58 34.56 -16.22
C ASN A 435 12.66 33.64 -15.64
N GLN A 436 13.61 34.23 -14.91
CA GLN A 436 14.70 33.48 -14.27
C GLN A 436 14.26 32.81 -12.96
N ARG A 437 13.11 33.18 -12.41
CA ARG A 437 12.65 32.72 -11.10
C ARG A 437 11.56 31.66 -11.23
N MET A 438 11.82 30.48 -10.68
CA MET A 438 10.82 29.44 -10.46
C MET A 438 10.67 29.24 -8.96
N ASP A 439 9.49 29.56 -8.44
CA ASP A 439 9.20 29.53 -6.99
C ASP A 439 10.22 30.34 -6.17
N PHE A 440 11.05 29.65 -5.39
CA PHE A 440 12.08 30.22 -4.52
C PHE A 440 13.47 30.23 -5.18
N VAL A 441 13.63 29.62 -6.36
CA VAL A 441 14.95 29.44 -6.99
C VAL A 441 15.10 30.38 -8.18
N THR A 442 16.23 31.10 -8.26
CA THR A 442 16.59 31.90 -9.44
C THR A 442 17.73 31.25 -10.19
N PHE A 443 17.50 30.95 -11.46
CA PHE A 443 18.44 30.28 -12.35
C PHE A 443 19.15 31.25 -13.29
N ASN A 444 20.39 30.94 -13.63
CA ASN A 444 21.09 31.55 -14.75
C ASN A 444 20.43 31.09 -16.07
N PRO A 445 20.17 32.00 -17.03
CA PRO A 445 19.60 31.62 -18.33
C PRO A 445 20.41 30.63 -19.15
N ASN A 446 21.71 30.52 -18.94
CA ASN A 446 22.55 29.63 -19.72
C ASN A 446 22.41 28.20 -19.20
N THR A 447 22.11 27.26 -20.10
CA THR A 447 21.97 25.84 -19.76
C THR A 447 22.84 24.99 -20.67
N THR A 448 23.22 23.80 -20.22
CA THR A 448 23.88 22.82 -21.07
C THR A 448 23.13 21.52 -21.00
N VAL A 449 22.66 21.01 -22.15
CA VAL A 449 21.90 19.77 -22.23
C VAL A 449 22.68 18.74 -23.03
N GLN A 450 22.87 17.55 -22.46
CA GLN A 450 23.51 16.42 -23.13
C GLN A 450 22.60 15.20 -23.12
N GLU A 451 22.45 14.56 -24.28
CA GLU A 451 21.80 13.26 -24.34
C GLU A 451 22.69 12.15 -23.77
N THR A 452 22.19 11.48 -22.74
CA THR A 452 22.85 10.36 -22.05
C THR A 452 22.18 9.02 -22.32
N SER A 453 21.16 8.98 -23.19
CA SER A 453 20.42 7.77 -23.55
C SER A 453 21.35 6.63 -23.98
N SER A 454 20.98 5.37 -23.68
CA SER A 454 21.78 4.23 -24.14
C SER A 454 21.99 4.23 -25.66
N GLY A 455 23.17 3.82 -26.13
CA GLY A 455 23.49 3.80 -27.57
C GLY A 455 22.56 2.89 -28.39
N CYS A 456 22.03 1.85 -27.75
CA CYS A 456 20.96 1.00 -28.30
C CYS A 456 19.68 1.82 -28.54
N LEU A 457 19.23 2.58 -27.55
CA LEU A 457 18.00 3.36 -27.63
C LEU A 457 18.12 4.47 -28.67
N GLN A 458 19.24 5.19 -28.67
CA GLN A 458 19.54 6.20 -29.69
C GLN A 458 19.49 5.61 -31.11
N SER A 459 20.12 4.44 -31.31
CA SER A 459 20.13 3.76 -32.61
C SER A 459 18.74 3.33 -33.03
N CYS A 460 17.94 2.79 -32.11
CA CYS A 460 16.58 2.39 -32.40
C CYS A 460 15.64 3.57 -32.68
N LEU A 461 15.72 4.65 -31.90
CA LEU A 461 14.95 5.88 -32.16
C LEU A 461 15.30 6.50 -33.52
N CYS A 462 16.59 6.46 -33.89
CA CYS A 462 17.07 6.84 -35.23
C CYS A 462 16.31 6.06 -36.32
N TRP A 463 16.22 4.73 -36.17
CA TRP A 463 15.50 3.84 -37.09
C TRP A 463 13.98 4.06 -37.10
N MET A 464 13.35 4.39 -35.96
CA MET A 464 11.90 4.53 -35.86
C MET A 464 11.36 5.87 -36.36
N ASN A 465 12.03 7.00 -36.08
CA ASN A 465 11.39 8.32 -36.18
C ASN A 465 12.17 9.39 -36.98
N TYR A 466 13.50 9.30 -37.10
CA TYR A 466 14.29 10.49 -37.45
C TYR A 466 14.68 10.61 -38.92
N ASP A 467 15.26 9.57 -39.52
CA ASP A 467 15.61 9.52 -40.95
C ASP A 467 16.08 8.09 -41.28
N PRO A 468 15.18 7.17 -41.65
CA PRO A 468 15.54 5.78 -41.90
C PRO A 468 16.54 5.63 -43.05
N ILE A 469 16.77 6.66 -43.87
CA ILE A 469 17.76 6.63 -44.96
C ILE A 469 19.16 6.92 -44.41
N ARG A 470 19.32 7.96 -43.57
CA ARG A 470 20.62 8.25 -42.91
C ARG A 470 21.00 7.20 -41.87
N CYS A 471 20.04 6.68 -41.11
CA CYS A 471 20.32 5.69 -40.06
C CYS A 471 20.66 4.28 -40.60
N ARG A 472 20.43 4.02 -41.91
CA ARG A 472 20.80 2.76 -42.59
C ARG A 472 22.27 2.68 -42.97
N VAL A 473 23.02 3.78 -42.94
CA VAL A 473 24.44 3.79 -43.31
C VAL A 473 25.27 3.35 -42.10
N GLY A 474 25.73 2.10 -42.11
CA GLY A 474 26.73 1.58 -41.17
C GLY A 474 26.23 1.13 -39.78
N LYS A 475 24.92 1.12 -39.49
CA LYS A 475 24.36 0.60 -38.23
C LYS A 475 23.54 -0.68 -38.42
N VAL A 476 23.73 -1.65 -37.54
CA VAL A 476 22.99 -2.92 -37.53
C VAL A 476 21.55 -2.67 -37.07
N LYS A 477 20.56 -3.13 -37.84
CA LYS A 477 19.15 -3.11 -37.46
C LYS A 477 18.97 -3.98 -36.19
N PRO A 478 18.31 -3.49 -35.12
CA PRO A 478 18.02 -4.31 -33.96
C PRO A 478 17.26 -5.58 -34.35
N GLU A 479 17.72 -6.73 -33.88
CA GLU A 479 17.11 -8.02 -34.19
C GLU A 479 15.77 -8.14 -33.45
N ILE A 480 14.68 -8.35 -34.20
CA ILE A 480 13.35 -8.56 -33.62
C ILE A 480 13.24 -10.05 -33.29
N LEU A 481 13.21 -10.39 -32.00
CA LEU A 481 12.97 -11.77 -31.58
C LEU A 481 11.52 -12.18 -31.94
N PRO A 482 11.24 -13.37 -32.51
CA PRO A 482 9.93 -13.67 -33.10
C PRO A 482 8.79 -13.94 -32.10
N ASP A 483 9.08 -14.12 -30.80
CA ASP A 483 8.21 -14.92 -29.92
C ASP A 483 7.61 -14.22 -28.67
N ALA A 484 7.74 -12.90 -28.47
CA ALA A 484 7.36 -12.29 -27.17
C ALA A 484 6.22 -11.25 -27.20
N CYS A 485 5.37 -11.20 -28.24
CA CYS A 485 4.44 -10.07 -28.40
C CYS A 485 2.99 -10.38 -28.79
N CYS A 486 2.50 -11.62 -28.64
CA CYS A 486 1.07 -11.91 -28.78
C CYS A 486 0.55 -12.58 -27.51
N GLY A 487 -0.27 -11.87 -26.73
CA GLY A 487 -0.92 -12.46 -25.56
C GLY A 487 -1.93 -13.53 -25.97
N CYS A 488 -2.02 -14.63 -25.22
CA CYS A 488 -3.18 -15.51 -25.28
C CYS A 488 -4.37 -14.80 -24.60
N PRO A 489 -5.56 -14.67 -25.22
CA PRO A 489 -5.98 -15.12 -26.55
C PRO A 489 -6.24 -13.93 -27.50
N GLY A 490 -5.22 -13.48 -28.22
CA GLY A 490 -5.39 -12.81 -29.52
C GLY A 490 -5.81 -11.34 -29.52
N GLN A 491 -5.75 -10.62 -28.40
CA GLN A 491 -5.90 -9.17 -28.40
C GLN A 491 -4.52 -8.47 -28.40
N ALA A 492 -4.35 -7.51 -29.31
CA ALA A 492 -3.18 -6.63 -29.30
C ALA A 492 -3.25 -5.71 -28.07
N TYR A 493 -2.13 -5.50 -27.38
CA TYR A 493 -2.08 -4.49 -26.32
C TYR A 493 -2.42 -3.11 -26.89
N THR A 494 -3.30 -2.39 -26.20
CA THR A 494 -3.67 -0.99 -26.47
C THR A 494 -2.52 -0.06 -26.11
N SER A 495 -1.56 0.11 -27.02
CA SER A 495 -0.85 1.38 -27.28
C SER A 495 0.27 1.19 -28.30
N SER A 496 0.40 2.18 -29.18
CA SER A 496 1.39 2.33 -30.23
C SER A 496 2.76 2.76 -29.66
N LEU A 497 3.80 2.01 -30.05
CA LEU A 497 5.23 2.07 -29.67
C LEU A 497 5.59 1.42 -28.31
N LYS A 498 6.32 0.30 -28.38
CA LYS A 498 7.08 -0.28 -27.25
C LYS A 498 8.59 -0.39 -27.53
N ALA A 499 9.34 -0.49 -26.44
CA ALA A 499 10.75 -0.17 -26.19
C ALA A 499 11.79 -0.84 -27.12
N CYS A 500 12.95 -0.19 -27.20
CA CYS A 500 14.06 -0.52 -28.10
C CYS A 500 15.15 -1.40 -27.50
N CYS A 501 15.21 -1.51 -26.17
CA CYS A 501 16.32 -2.11 -25.44
C CYS A 501 15.78 -2.86 -24.20
N ASN A 502 16.51 -3.85 -23.69
CA ASN A 502 16.14 -4.80 -22.62
C ASN A 502 15.20 -5.97 -22.98
N ASN A 503 15.38 -6.62 -24.14
CA ASN A 503 14.56 -7.75 -24.61
C ASN A 503 13.04 -7.46 -24.74
N ARG A 504 12.61 -6.21 -24.52
CA ARG A 504 11.25 -5.75 -24.78
C ARG A 504 11.15 -5.47 -26.27
N GLN A 505 10.26 -6.18 -26.96
CA GLN A 505 10.11 -6.13 -28.40
C GLN A 505 9.25 -4.92 -28.82
N ILE A 506 9.61 -4.35 -29.98
CA ILE A 506 8.93 -3.20 -30.57
C ILE A 506 7.64 -3.68 -31.23
N TYR A 507 6.48 -3.29 -30.67
CA TYR A 507 5.19 -3.43 -31.32
C TYR A 507 4.72 -2.07 -31.85
N ASP A 508 4.58 -1.97 -33.17
CA ASP A 508 3.95 -0.84 -33.86
C ASP A 508 2.67 -1.37 -34.54
N PRO A 509 1.47 -1.17 -33.94
CA PRO A 509 0.21 -1.64 -34.51
C PRO A 509 -0.12 -1.00 -35.87
N THR A 510 0.59 0.07 -36.27
CA THR A 510 0.40 0.70 -37.58
C THR A 510 1.19 0.00 -38.70
N LYS A 511 2.17 -0.84 -38.36
CA LYS A 511 3.07 -1.50 -39.33
C LYS A 511 3.15 -3.03 -39.16
N ALA A 512 2.62 -3.58 -38.08
CA ALA A 512 2.66 -5.01 -37.79
C ALA A 512 1.38 -5.52 -37.12
N VAL A 513 1.06 -6.78 -37.38
CA VAL A 513 -0.14 -7.50 -36.89
C VAL A 513 0.25 -8.83 -36.27
N CYS A 514 -0.43 -9.23 -35.19
CA CYS A 514 -0.24 -10.55 -34.54
C CYS A 514 -1.00 -11.64 -35.29
N CYS A 515 -0.30 -12.66 -35.79
CA CYS A 515 -0.87 -13.80 -36.51
C CYS A 515 -0.38 -15.12 -35.90
N GLY A 516 -1.25 -15.82 -35.16
CA GLY A 516 -0.95 -17.14 -34.61
C GLY A 516 0.31 -17.15 -33.75
N ASN A 517 0.33 -16.34 -32.70
CA ASN A 517 1.45 -16.14 -31.75
C ASN A 517 2.73 -15.49 -32.30
N HIS A 518 2.76 -15.11 -33.58
CA HIS A 518 3.90 -14.42 -34.18
C HIS A 518 3.54 -13.02 -34.68
N VAL A 519 4.48 -12.08 -34.57
CA VAL A 519 4.35 -10.73 -35.15
C VAL A 519 4.69 -10.78 -36.64
N ARG A 520 3.83 -10.24 -37.51
CA ARG A 520 4.08 -10.12 -38.96
C ARG A 520 4.01 -8.66 -39.41
N GLN A 521 4.88 -8.27 -40.34
CA GLN A 521 4.79 -6.97 -41.01
C GLN A 521 3.55 -6.91 -41.90
N GLY A 522 2.77 -5.84 -41.79
CA GLY A 522 1.49 -5.65 -42.49
C GLY A 522 0.35 -5.27 -41.53
N THR A 523 -0.77 -4.84 -42.08
CA THR A 523 -1.96 -4.41 -41.33
C THR A 523 -3.00 -5.52 -41.12
N THR A 524 -2.83 -6.66 -41.79
CA THR A 524 -3.77 -7.80 -41.73
C THR A 524 -3.03 -9.13 -41.79
N CYS A 525 -3.59 -10.15 -41.12
CA CYS A 525 -3.03 -11.49 -41.20
C CYS A 525 -3.27 -12.10 -42.59
N PRO A 526 -2.25 -12.70 -43.22
CA PRO A 526 -2.45 -13.40 -44.47
C PRO A 526 -3.43 -14.57 -44.25
N PRO A 527 -4.29 -14.88 -45.24
CA PRO A 527 -5.24 -15.96 -45.13
C PRO A 527 -4.50 -17.29 -44.85
N ILE A 528 -5.03 -18.05 -43.91
CA ILE A 528 -4.47 -19.35 -43.50
C ILE A 528 -4.42 -20.23 -44.75
N ARG A 529 -3.22 -20.42 -45.32
CA ARG A 529 -3.01 -21.48 -46.31
C ARG A 529 -3.20 -22.78 -45.56
N LYS A 530 -4.35 -23.44 -45.77
CA LYS A 530 -4.54 -24.84 -45.37
C LYS A 530 -3.37 -25.62 -45.96
N PHE A 531 -2.46 -26.10 -45.11
CA PHE A 531 -1.48 -27.09 -45.53
C PHE A 531 -2.28 -28.28 -46.07
N ARG A 532 -2.10 -28.57 -47.36
CA ARG A 532 -2.48 -29.88 -47.91
C ARG A 532 -1.53 -30.88 -47.28
N ASN A 533 -2.05 -31.77 -46.45
CA ASN A 533 -1.33 -32.97 -46.04
C ASN A 533 -0.81 -33.69 -47.30
N LYS A 534 0.49 -33.88 -47.37
CA LYS A 534 1.14 -34.96 -48.11
C LYS A 534 2.13 -35.62 -47.17
#